data_AF-A0A841DEK8-F1
#
_entry.id   AF-A0A841DEK8-F1
#
_cell.length_a   1.000
_cell.length_b   1.000
_cell.length_c   1.000
_cell.angle_alpha   90.00
_cell.angle_beta   90.00
_cell.angle_gamma   90.00
#
_symmetry.space_group_name_H-M   'P 1'
#
loop_
_entity.id
_entity.type
_entity.pdbx_description
1 polymer ?
#
loop_
_entity_poly.entity_id
_entity_poly.type
_entity_poly.pdbx_seq_one_letter_code
_entity_poly.pdbx_strand_id
1 'polypeptide(L)'
;MHIDELVEHWTILDEERDLIAGKRDATRLGFAILLKFYTQHGRFPRGRSEPPEDVVEHVAKQVRVPASELGFYEWSGSTIEYHRSQMSRTMTTSTPASWR
;
A
#
# COMPACT_ATOMS: atom_id res chain seq x y z
N MET A 1 0.48 -17.27 1.43
CA MET A 1 -0.52 -16.73 2.37
C MET A 1 -1.86 -17.41 2.11
N HIS A 2 -2.72 -17.61 3.10
CA HIS A 2 -4.05 -18.18 2.82
C HIS A 2 -4.97 -17.12 2.19
N ILE A 3 -5.93 -17.53 1.36
CA ILE A 3 -6.83 -16.59 0.64
C ILE A 3 -7.62 -15.73 1.64
N ASP A 4 -8.13 -16.32 2.72
CA ASP A 4 -8.89 -15.58 3.73
C ASP A 4 -8.07 -14.48 4.40
N GLU A 5 -6.78 -14.72 4.66
CA GLU A 5 -5.86 -13.73 5.23
C GLU A 5 -5.57 -12.59 4.24
N LEU A 6 -5.48 -12.90 2.94
CA LEU A 6 -5.38 -11.88 1.89
C LEU A 6 -6.63 -11.01 1.82
N VAL A 7 -7.81 -11.62 1.88
CA VAL A 7 -9.09 -10.90 1.85
C VAL A 7 -9.25 -10.03 3.09
N GLU A 8 -8.90 -10.55 4.28
CA GLU A 8 -9.06 -9.83 5.54
C GLU A 8 -8.11 -8.63 5.66
N HIS A 9 -6.83 -8.81 5.32
CA HIS A 9 -5.81 -7.79 5.62
C HIS A 9 -5.34 -7.00 4.39
N TRP A 10 -5.50 -7.54 3.19
CA TRP A 10 -4.93 -6.97 1.96
C TRP A 10 -5.98 -6.53 0.93
N THR A 11 -7.25 -6.47 1.32
CA THR A 11 -8.29 -5.80 0.55
C THR A 11 -8.17 -4.28 0.71
N ILE A 12 -8.16 -3.57 -0.43
CA ILE A 12 -8.23 -2.11 -0.49
C ILE A 12 -9.68 -1.67 -0.29
N LEU A 13 -9.92 -0.96 0.81
CA LEU A 13 -11.21 -0.37 1.16
C LEU A 13 -11.48 0.89 0.33
N ASP A 14 -12.75 1.28 0.19
CA ASP A 14 -13.11 2.44 -0.63
C ASP A 14 -12.47 3.74 -0.15
N GLU A 15 -12.34 3.93 1.17
CA GLU A 15 -11.65 5.07 1.77
C GLU A 15 -10.14 5.09 1.42
N GLU A 16 -9.52 3.92 1.28
CA GLU A 16 -8.12 3.77 0.86
C GLU A 16 -7.96 4.04 -0.64
N ARG A 17 -8.99 3.76 -1.45
CA ARG A 17 -8.97 4.01 -2.91
C ARG A 17 -8.79 5.49 -3.22
N ASP A 18 -9.40 6.39 -2.46
CA ASP A 18 -9.27 7.83 -2.66
C ASP A 18 -7.82 8.31 -2.48
N LEU A 19 -7.09 7.73 -1.53
CA LEU A 19 -5.67 8.02 -1.30
C LEU A 19 -4.76 7.49 -2.42
N ILE A 20 -5.21 6.42 -3.09
CA ILE A 20 -4.50 5.77 -4.19
C ILE A 20 -4.83 6.41 -5.55
N ALA A 21 -6.03 6.97 -5.71
CA ALA A 21 -6.59 7.41 -6.99
C ALA A 21 -5.73 8.44 -7.73
N GLY A 22 -5.02 9.31 -7.00
CA GLY A 22 -4.11 10.32 -7.57
C GLY A 22 -2.81 9.75 -8.16
N LYS A 23 -2.52 8.45 -7.97
CA LYS A 23 -1.24 7.82 -8.33
C LYS A 23 -1.39 6.98 -9.59
N ARG A 24 -0.28 6.76 -10.31
CA ARG A 24 -0.22 6.01 -11.58
C ARG A 24 0.85 4.93 -11.52
N ASP A 25 0.64 3.88 -12.31
CA ASP A 25 1.62 2.83 -12.60
C ASP A 25 2.33 2.27 -11.35
N ALA A 26 3.64 2.08 -11.39
CA ALA A 26 4.46 1.63 -10.26
C ALA A 26 4.21 2.40 -8.96
N THR A 27 3.98 3.72 -9.04
CA THR A 27 3.69 4.56 -7.87
C THR A 27 2.35 4.23 -7.23
N ARG A 28 1.35 3.85 -8.02
CA ARG A 28 0.04 3.41 -7.51
C ARG A 28 0.18 2.11 -6.72
N LEU A 29 0.85 1.12 -7.31
CA LEU A 29 1.04 -0.18 -6.68
C LEU A 29 1.92 -0.09 -5.43
N GLY A 30 3.07 0.60 -5.53
CA GLY A 30 3.97 0.80 -4.40
C GLY A 30 3.30 1.53 -3.24
N PHE A 31 2.51 2.57 -3.51
CA PHE A 31 1.78 3.27 -2.46
C PHE A 31 0.69 2.40 -1.81
N ALA A 32 -0.06 1.61 -2.59
CA ALA A 32 -1.06 0.70 -2.05
C ALA A 32 -0.44 -0.36 -1.12
N ILE A 33 0.70 -0.93 -1.51
CA ILE A 33 1.46 -1.87 -0.68
C ILE A 33 1.94 -1.19 0.61
N LEU A 34 2.52 0.01 0.52
CA LEU A 34 2.96 0.77 1.69
C LEU A 34 1.81 1.05 2.67
N LEU A 35 0.65 1.43 2.14
CA LEU A 35 -0.54 1.74 2.93
C LEU A 35 -1.01 0.50 3.70
N LYS A 36 -1.24 -0.63 3.00
CA LYS A 36 -1.71 -1.86 3.65
C LYS A 36 -0.70 -2.42 4.65
N PHE A 37 0.58 -2.39 4.31
CA PHE A 37 1.64 -2.85 5.20
C PHE A 37 1.69 -2.00 6.48
N TYR A 38 1.51 -0.68 6.37
CA TYR A 38 1.45 0.20 7.54
C TYR A 38 0.20 -0.05 8.38
N THR A 39 -0.97 -0.20 7.77
CA THR A 39 -2.22 -0.49 8.50
C THR A 39 -2.14 -1.83 9.24
N GLN A 40 -1.51 -2.85 8.65
CA GLN A 40 -1.40 -4.18 9.28
C GLN A 40 -0.30 -4.27 10.34
N HIS A 41 0.85 -3.63 10.11
CA HIS A 41 2.06 -3.82 10.95
C HIS A 41 2.48 -2.58 11.75
N GLY A 42 1.83 -1.43 11.57
CA GLY A 42 2.18 -0.16 12.23
C GLY A 42 3.53 0.43 11.79
N ARG A 43 4.12 -0.08 10.70
CA ARG A 43 5.41 0.37 10.17
C ARG A 43 5.47 0.21 8.66
N PHE A 44 6.45 0.82 8.02
CA PHE A 44 6.68 0.63 6.59
C PHE A 44 7.60 -0.57 6.31
N PRO A 45 7.49 -1.18 5.11
CA PRO A 45 8.47 -2.13 4.64
C PRO A 45 9.81 -1.43 4.41
N ARG A 46 10.89 -2.18 4.67
CA ARG A 46 12.30 -1.81 4.51
C ARG A 46 12.75 -1.89 3.06
N GLY A 47 12.01 -2.60 2.21
CA GLY A 47 12.30 -2.71 0.79
C GLY A 47 11.34 -3.65 0.06
N ARG A 48 11.58 -3.79 -1.25
CA ARG A 48 10.69 -4.49 -2.18
C ARG A 48 10.47 -5.98 -1.92
N SER A 49 11.41 -6.60 -1.22
CA SER A 49 11.39 -8.05 -0.97
C SER A 49 10.67 -8.41 0.33
N GLU A 50 10.19 -7.43 1.10
CA GLU A 50 9.53 -7.69 2.37
C GLU A 50 8.05 -8.08 2.23
N PRO A 51 7.26 -7.43 1.36
CA PRO A 51 5.91 -7.93 1.05
C PRO A 51 5.97 -9.28 0.34
N PRO A 52 5.20 -10.30 0.78
CA PRO A 52 5.09 -11.58 0.08
C PRO A 52 4.56 -11.40 -1.36
N GLU A 53 4.98 -12.26 -2.28
CA GLU A 53 4.55 -12.20 -3.69
C GLU A 53 3.02 -12.32 -3.83
N ASP A 54 2.39 -13.23 -3.08
CA ASP A 54 0.93 -13.40 -3.04
C ASP A 54 0.20 -12.09 -2.70
N VAL A 55 0.76 -11.31 -1.76
CA VAL A 55 0.22 -10.00 -1.36
C VAL A 55 0.34 -9.00 -2.50
N VAL A 56 1.52 -8.95 -3.12
CA VAL A 56 1.79 -8.05 -4.25
C VAL A 56 0.82 -8.34 -5.39
N GLU A 57 0.65 -9.61 -5.76
CA GLU A 57 -0.30 -10.01 -6.80
C GLU A 57 -1.75 -9.67 -6.45
N HIS A 58 -2.14 -9.90 -5.20
CA HIS A 58 -3.50 -9.64 -4.74
C HIS A 58 -3.83 -8.14 -4.80
N VAL A 59 -2.93 -7.28 -4.32
CA VAL A 59 -3.11 -5.82 -4.34
C VAL A 59 -3.02 -5.27 -5.77
N ALA A 60 -2.09 -5.78 -6.58
CA ALA A 60 -1.93 -5.43 -8.00
C ALA A 60 -3.22 -5.57 -8.80
N LYS A 61 -3.94 -6.68 -8.61
CA LYS A 61 -5.26 -6.93 -9.23
C LYS A 61 -6.28 -5.84 -8.86
N GLN A 62 -6.31 -5.42 -7.60
CA GLN A 62 -7.28 -4.45 -7.10
C GLN A 62 -7.03 -3.02 -7.60
N VAL A 63 -5.76 -2.64 -7.78
CA VAL A 63 -5.38 -1.31 -8.29
C VAL A 63 -5.20 -1.26 -9.81
N ARG A 64 -5.38 -2.42 -10.47
CA ARG A 64 -5.28 -2.63 -11.93
C ARG A 64 -3.90 -2.24 -12.48
N VAL A 65 -2.85 -2.64 -11.78
CA VAL A 65 -1.45 -2.43 -12.20
C VAL A 65 -0.76 -3.79 -12.19
N PRO A 66 0.05 -4.16 -13.19
CA PRO A 66 0.81 -5.41 -13.18
C PRO A 66 1.72 -5.52 -11.95
N ALA A 67 1.80 -6.70 -11.32
CA ALA A 67 2.66 -6.93 -10.16
C ALA A 67 4.15 -6.59 -10.43
N SER A 68 4.61 -6.80 -11.67
CA SER A 68 5.95 -6.47 -12.14
C SER A 68 6.29 -4.98 -12.01
N GLU A 69 5.29 -4.09 -12.07
CA GLU A 69 5.50 -2.64 -11.95
C GLU A 69 6.04 -2.24 -10.58
N LEU A 70 5.82 -3.07 -9.55
CA LEU A 70 6.37 -2.84 -8.22
C LEU A 70 7.91 -2.77 -8.24
N GLY A 71 8.55 -3.45 -9.21
CA GLY A 71 9.99 -3.41 -9.41
C GLY A 71 10.52 -2.02 -9.78
N PHE A 72 9.69 -1.16 -10.38
CA PHE A 72 10.03 0.21 -10.76
C PHE A 72 9.65 1.25 -9.69
N TYR A 73 9.00 0.83 -8.61
CA TYR A 73 8.70 1.73 -7.50
C TYR A 73 9.99 2.14 -6.78
N GLU A 74 10.10 3.41 -6.41
CA GLU A 74 11.26 3.92 -5.68
C GLU A 74 11.11 3.61 -4.17
N TRP A 75 11.82 2.58 -3.72
CA TRP A 75 11.78 2.08 -2.33
C TRP A 75 12.65 2.87 -1.34
N SER A 76 13.40 3.86 -1.82
CA SER A 76 14.35 4.65 -1.04
C SER A 76 14.50 6.03 -1.65
N GLY A 77 14.59 7.08 -0.83
CA GLY A 77 14.76 8.46 -1.31
C GLY A 77 13.65 9.39 -0.87
N SER A 78 13.64 10.60 -1.42
CA SER A 78 12.71 11.67 -1.01
C SER A 78 11.24 11.32 -1.32
N THR A 79 10.99 10.52 -2.35
CA THR A 79 9.64 10.10 -2.78
C THR A 79 8.97 9.22 -1.71
N ILE A 80 9.69 8.21 -1.18
CA ILE A 80 9.14 7.34 -0.15
C ILE A 80 8.98 8.09 1.18
N GLU A 81 9.91 8.97 1.53
CA GLU A 81 9.83 9.79 2.74
C GLU A 81 8.63 10.76 2.68
N TYR A 82 8.36 11.34 1.50
CA TYR A 82 7.16 12.16 1.27
C TYR A 82 5.88 11.32 1.42
N HIS A 83 5.81 10.13 0.83
CA HIS A 83 4.65 9.24 0.97
C HIS A 83 4.43 8.77 2.42
N ARG A 84 5.50 8.43 3.15
CA ARG A 84 5.42 8.07 4.58
C ARG A 84 4.89 9.24 5.41
N SER A 85 5.40 10.44 5.14
CA SER A 85 4.94 11.67 5.80
C SER A 85 3.49 12.00 5.46
N GLN A 86 3.07 11.77 4.21
CA GLN A 86 1.69 11.95 3.76
C GLN A 86 0.75 11.00 4.52
N MET A 87 1.08 9.71 4.59
CA MET A 87 0.26 8.71 5.29
C MET A 87 0.17 9.00 6.80
N SER A 88 1.30 9.28 7.46
CA SER A 88 1.33 9.60 8.89
C SER A 88 0.49 10.85 9.22
N ARG A 89 0.55 11.88 8.37
CA ARG A 89 -0.25 13.10 8.55
C ARG A 89 -1.74 12.83 8.37
N THR A 90 -2.13 12.11 7.31
CA THR A 90 -3.52 11.75 7.07
C THR A 90 -4.10 10.94 8.23
N MET A 91 -3.35 9.96 8.74
CA MET A 91 -3.78 9.10 9.86
C MET A 91 -3.91 9.85 11.20
N THR A 92 -3.14 10.92 11.37
CA THR A 92 -3.23 11.78 12.57
C THR A 92 -4.43 12.73 12.50
N THR A 93 -4.75 13.26 11.31
CA THR A 93 -5.81 14.28 11.15
C THR A 93 -7.19 13.70 10.85
N SER A 94 -7.23 12.53 10.22
CA SER A 94 -8.44 11.79 9.88
C SER A 94 -8.19 10.33 10.22
N THR A 95 -8.75 9.85 11.32
CA THR A 95 -8.89 8.40 11.54
C THR A 95 -10.16 7.98 10.80
N PRO A 96 -10.08 7.31 9.64
CA PRO A 96 -11.24 6.72 8.99
C PRO A 96 -11.85 5.68 9.90
N ALA A 97 -13.16 5.50 9.79
CA ALA A 97 -13.91 4.59 10.66
C ALA A 97 -13.41 3.14 10.54
N SER A 98 -12.79 2.78 9.41
CA SER A 98 -12.18 1.47 9.17
C SER A 98 -10.84 1.24 9.90
N TRP A 99 -10.25 2.27 10.53
CA TRP A 99 -8.93 2.21 11.18
C TRP A 99 -8.99 2.44 12.71
N ARG A 100 -10.18 2.35 13.32
CA ARG A 100 -10.37 2.35 14.79
C ARG A 100 -10.32 0.95 15.38
#